data_AF-A0A5K1GJJ6-F1
#
_entry.id   AF-A0A5K1GJJ6-F1
#
_cell.length_a   1.000
_cell.length_b   1.000
_cell.length_c   1.000
_cell.angle_alpha   90.00
_cell.angle_beta   90.00
_cell.angle_gamma   90.00
#
_symmetry.space_group_name_H-M   'P 1'
#
loop_
_entity.id
_entity.type
_entity.pdbx_description
1 polymer ?
#
loop_
_entity_poly.entity_id
_entity_poly.type
_entity_poly.pdbx_seq_one_letter_code
_entity_poly.pdbx_strand_id
1 'polypeptide(L)' 'TYIDKKCPFTGTISIRGRILQGTVYKAKMMRTIIVRRDSLHYVKKYQ' A
#
# COMPACT_ATOMS: atom_id res chain seq x y z
N THR A 1 -14.10 21.61 2.08
CA THR A 1 -13.63 21.04 0.80
C THR A 1 -12.17 20.63 0.95
N TYR A 2 -11.82 19.38 0.63
CA TYR A 2 -10.45 18.87 0.76
C TYR A 2 -9.79 18.83 -0.62
N ILE A 3 -8.62 19.46 -0.75
CA ILE A 3 -7.85 19.50 -2.00
C ILE A 3 -6.58 18.67 -1.81
N ASP A 4 -6.50 17.55 -2.52
CA ASP A 4 -5.32 16.70 -2.55
C ASP A 4 -5.05 16.22 -3.98
N LYS A 5 -3.98 16.77 -4.55
CA LYS A 5 -3.54 16.46 -5.91
C LYS A 5 -3.12 14.99 -6.06
N LYS A 6 -2.74 14.32 -4.97
CA LYS A 6 -2.30 12.92 -4.96
C LYS A 6 -3.43 11.91 -4.74
N CYS A 7 -4.65 12.36 -4.51
CA CYS A 7 -5.82 11.48 -4.37
C CYS A 7 -6.09 10.74 -5.69
N PRO A 8 -6.30 9.41 -5.70
CA PRO A 8 -6.58 8.66 -6.91
C PRO A 8 -8.01 8.85 -7.45
N PHE A 9 -8.92 9.45 -6.68
CA PHE A 9 -10.33 9.62 -7.07
C PHE A 9 -10.64 11.03 -7.55
N THR A 10 -10.16 12.04 -6.82
CA THR A 10 -10.45 13.46 -7.07
C THR A 10 -9.21 14.26 -7.48
N GLY A 11 -8.05 13.62 -7.59
CA GLY A 11 -6.78 14.22 -8.00
C GLY A 11 -6.42 13.90 -9.45
N THR A 12 -5.16 14.10 -9.83
CA THR A 12 -4.68 13.94 -11.22
C THR A 12 -4.05 12.57 -11.50
N ILE A 13 -4.06 11.65 -10.53
CA ILE A 13 -3.34 10.38 -10.59
C ILE A 13 -4.29 9.25 -11.01
N SER A 14 -3.81 8.33 -11.85
CA SER A 14 -4.54 7.11 -12.23
C SER A 14 -3.91 5.86 -11.60
N ILE A 15 -4.74 4.89 -11.21
CA ILE A 15 -4.29 3.60 -10.68
C ILE A 15 -3.89 2.70 -11.86
N ARG A 16 -2.63 2.22 -11.87
CA ARG A 16 -2.09 1.33 -12.91
C ARG A 16 -1.12 0.31 -12.30
N GLY A 17 -0.98 -0.85 -12.94
CA GLY A 17 -0.08 -1.91 -12.49
C GLY A 17 -0.72 -2.87 -11.48
N ARG A 18 0.11 -3.48 -10.63
CA ARG A 18 -0.34 -4.51 -9.66
C ARG A 18 -1.03 -3.87 -8.46
N ILE A 19 -2.25 -4.31 -8.17
CA ILE A 19 -2.94 -3.99 -6.91
C ILE A 19 -2.47 -4.99 -5.86
N LEU A 20 -2.05 -4.46 -4.71
CA LEU A 20 -1.42 -5.28 -3.69
C LEU A 20 -2.15 -5.11 -2.36
N GLN A 21 -2.50 -6.22 -1.72
CA GLN A 21 -3.22 -6.23 -0.44
C GLN A 21 -2.24 -6.40 0.74
N GLY A 22 -2.60 -5.88 1.91
CA GLY A 22 -1.79 -5.95 3.13
C GLY A 22 -2.49 -5.27 4.30
N THR A 23 -1.98 -5.47 5.50
CA THR A 23 -2.56 -4.89 6.72
C THR A 23 -1.91 -3.57 7.07
N VAL A 24 -2.67 -2.62 7.65
CA VAL A 24 -2.13 -1.34 8.11
C VAL A 24 -1.24 -1.57 9.33
N TYR A 25 0.02 -1.11 9.29
CA TYR A 25 0.95 -1.20 10.43
C TYR A 25 0.96 0.08 11.27
N LYS A 26 1.16 1.24 10.63
CA LYS A 26 1.20 2.55 11.32
C LYS A 26 0.60 3.64 10.44
N ALA A 27 -0.11 4.57 11.07
CA ALA A 27 -0.73 5.74 10.45
C ALA A 27 -0.29 7.06 11.12
N LYS A 28 0.99 7.15 11.52
CA LYS A 28 1.52 8.32 12.25
C LYS A 28 1.87 9.50 11.33
N MET A 29 1.94 9.28 10.02
CA MET A 29 2.33 10.30 9.05
C MET A 29 1.08 11.00 8.48
N MET A 30 1.17 12.29 8.21
CA MET A 30 0.08 13.04 7.59
C MET A 30 -0.16 12.52 6.17
N ARG A 31 -1.41 12.10 5.87
CA ARG A 31 -1.87 11.66 4.54
C ARG A 31 -1.04 10.51 3.92
N THR A 32 -0.42 9.66 4.75
CA THR A 32 0.33 8.46 4.31
C THR A 32 0.25 7.37 5.38
N ILE A 33 0.20 6.10 4.96
CA ILE A 33 0.16 4.94 5.86
C ILE A 33 1.25 3.92 5.48
N ILE A 34 1.74 3.17 6.47
CA ILE A 34 2.68 2.07 6.27
C ILE A 34 1.87 0.76 6.23
N VAL A 35 1.99 0.01 5.13
CA VAL A 35 1.30 -1.28 4.93
C VAL A 35 2.31 -2.42 5.08
N ARG A 36 1.96 -3.43 5.88
CA ARG A 36 2.75 -4.65 6.11
C ARG A 36 2.20 -5.79 5.25
N ARG A 37 3.11 -6.59 4.68
CA ARG A 37 2.81 -7.86 4.02
C ARG A 37 3.69 -8.94 4.60
N ASP A 38 3.08 -9.88 5.28
CA ASP A 38 3.76 -11.08 5.72
C ASP A 38 3.68 -12.11 4.59
N SER A 39 4.83 -12.67 4.21
CA SER A 39 4.95 -13.69 3.18
C SER A 39 5.87 -14.78 3.70
N LEU A 40 5.48 -16.04 3.54
CA LEU A 40 6.30 -17.18 3.89
C LEU A 40 7.28 -17.45 2.74
N HIS A 41 8.57 -17.40 3.05
CA HIS A 41 9.60 -17.79 2.09
C HIS A 41 9.82 -19.31 2.17
N TYR A 42 9.53 -20.00 1.08
CA TYR A 42 9.69 -21.44 0.99
C TYR A 42 11.16 -21.81 0.72
N VAL A 43 11.75 -22.65 1.59
CA VAL A 43 13.14 -23.11 1.48
C VAL A 43 13.18 -24.56 0.97
N LYS A 44 13.57 -24.73 -0.30
CA LYS A 44 13.60 -26.02 -1.01
C LYS A 44 14.40 -27.13 -0.32
N LYS A 45 15.47 -26.77 0.41
CA LYS A 45 16.38 -27.73 1.05
C LYS A 45 15.72 -28.55 2.16
N TYR A 46 14.68 -28.01 2.79
CA TYR A 46 14.00 -28.63 3.94
C TYR A 46 12.69 -29.32 3.53
N GLN A 47 12.55 -29.68 2.25
CA GLN A 47 11.52 -30.57 1.70
C GLN A 47 12.16 -31.79 1.06
#